data_AF-A0A945AI62-F1
#
_entry.id   AF-A0A945AI62-F1
#
_cell.length_a   1.000
_cell.length_b   1.000
_cell.length_c   1.000
_cell.angle_alpha   90.00
_cell.angle_beta   90.00
_cell.angle_gamma   90.00
#
_symmetry.space_group_name_H-M   'P 1'
#
loop_
_entity.id
_entity.type
_entity.pdbx_description
1 polymer ?
#
loop_
_entity_poly.entity_id
_entity_poly.type
_entity_poly.pdbx_seq_one_letter_code
_entity_poly.pdbx_strand_id
1 'polypeptide(L)'
;GGVLLGSHFIGKKTIIEKMMGENIELPGKVWSILNFVWALFFISVGCINIYVMFNYDTEAWVNFKTFGVPALMAVFILLQVIFMYRYMPDPENVSDSEAEE
;
A
#
# COMPACT_ATOMS: atom_id res chain seq x y z
N GLY A 1 -9.67 12.39 -28.66
CA GLY A 1 -10.65 11.44 -28.09
C GLY A 1 -10.21 10.89 -26.75
N GLY A 2 -9.17 10.05 -26.71
CA GLY A 2 -8.77 9.29 -25.51
C GLY A 2 -8.25 10.11 -24.31
N VAL A 3 -7.69 11.31 -24.52
CA VAL A 3 -7.18 12.16 -23.42
C VAL A 3 -8.31 12.80 -22.60
N LEU A 4 -9.50 13.00 -23.17
CA LEU A 4 -10.62 13.63 -22.47
C LEU A 4 -11.43 12.64 -21.62
N LEU A 5 -11.37 11.34 -21.93
CA LEU A 5 -12.01 10.30 -21.12
C LEU A 5 -11.21 9.96 -19.85
N GLY A 6 -9.89 10.22 -19.83
CA GLY A 6 -9.08 10.07 -18.61
C GLY A 6 -9.28 11.18 -17.57
N SER A 7 -9.77 12.35 -18.01
CA SER A 7 -9.89 13.55 -17.15
C SER A 7 -11.11 13.51 -16.21
N HIS A 8 -12.18 12.80 -16.58
CA HIS A 8 -13.40 12.77 -15.75
C HIS A 8 -13.35 11.74 -14.62
N PHE A 9 -12.36 10.85 -14.60
CA PHE A 9 -12.26 9.76 -13.60
C PHE A 9 -11.20 10.01 -12.52
N ILE A 10 -10.90 11.28 -12.21
CA ILE A 10 -10.32 11.71 -10.93
C ILE A 10 -11.42 11.79 -9.84
N GLY A 11 -12.47 10.97 -10.00
CA GLY A 11 -13.54 10.84 -9.03
C GLY A 11 -13.03 10.27 -7.71
N LYS A 12 -12.99 11.13 -6.68
CA LYS A 12 -13.26 10.98 -5.23
C LYS A 12 -12.78 9.74 -4.46
N LYS A 13 -12.16 8.77 -5.13
CA LYS A 13 -11.72 7.47 -4.63
C LYS A 13 -10.24 7.31 -4.92
N THR A 14 -9.47 6.85 -3.93
CA THR A 14 -8.01 6.70 -4.09
C THR A 14 -7.68 5.65 -5.16
N ILE A 15 -6.49 5.71 -5.78
CA ILE A 15 -6.09 4.75 -6.83
C ILE A 15 -6.16 3.31 -6.31
N ILE A 16 -5.78 3.11 -5.04
CA ILE A 16 -5.81 1.81 -4.37
C ILE A 16 -7.26 1.36 -4.10
N GLU A 17 -8.15 2.29 -3.74
CA GLU A 17 -9.60 2.03 -3.60
C GLU A 17 -10.24 1.57 -4.90
N LYS A 18 -9.78 2.06 -6.05
CA LYS A 18 -10.25 1.56 -7.36
C LYS A 18 -9.69 0.18 -7.72
N MET A 19 -8.50 -0.18 -7.23
CA MET A 19 -7.86 -1.47 -7.54
C MET A 19 -8.28 -2.60 -6.59
N MET A 20 -8.52 -2.30 -5.31
CA MET A 20 -8.85 -3.30 -4.28
C MET A 20 -10.29 -3.17 -3.74
N GLY A 21 -10.97 -2.04 -3.95
CA GLY A 21 -12.31 -1.78 -3.42
C GLY A 21 -13.44 -2.54 -4.10
N GLU A 22 -13.19 -3.31 -5.16
CA GLU A 22 -14.17 -4.27 -5.70
C GLU A 22 -14.32 -5.53 -4.85
N ASN A 23 -13.29 -5.90 -4.06
CA ASN A 23 -13.30 -7.15 -3.28
C ASN A 23 -13.33 -6.92 -1.76
N ILE A 24 -13.11 -5.68 -1.29
CA ILE A 24 -13.02 -5.36 0.14
C ILE A 24 -13.65 -3.98 0.41
N GLU A 25 -14.75 -3.95 1.18
CA GLU A 25 -15.37 -2.72 1.67
C GLU A 25 -14.66 -2.21 2.92
N LEU A 26 -13.65 -1.37 2.74
CA LEU A 26 -12.97 -0.68 3.86
C LEU A 26 -13.50 0.74 4.06
N PRO A 27 -13.54 1.25 5.32
CA PRO A 27 -13.90 2.63 5.60
C PRO A 27 -13.03 3.61 4.81
N GLY A 28 -13.62 4.69 4.27
CA GLY A 28 -12.91 5.71 3.47
C GLY A 28 -11.64 6.27 4.12
N LYS A 29 -11.58 6.29 5.46
CA LYS A 29 -10.40 6.73 6.23
C LYS A 29 -9.20 5.78 6.05
N VAL A 30 -9.43 4.47 5.95
CA VAL A 30 -8.39 3.45 5.76
C VAL A 30 -7.77 3.61 4.38
N TRP A 31 -8.59 3.84 3.34
CA TRP A 31 -8.10 4.10 1.97
C TRP A 31 -7.16 5.30 1.87
N SER A 32 -7.47 6.39 2.56
CA SER A 32 -6.59 7.57 2.61
C SER A 32 -5.24 7.26 3.27
N ILE A 33 -5.24 6.46 4.34
CA ILE A 33 -4.00 6.07 5.01
C ILE A 33 -3.19 5.10 4.15
N LEU A 34 -3.82 4.11 3.49
CA LEU A 34 -3.12 3.23 2.54
C LEU A 34 -2.46 4.05 1.43
N ASN A 35 -3.19 5.01 0.87
CA ASN A 35 -2.65 5.87 -0.18
C ASN A 35 -1.43 6.69 0.32
N PHE A 36 -1.49 7.21 1.55
CA PHE A 36 -0.37 7.92 2.17
C PHE A 36 0.84 7.01 2.41
N VAL A 37 0.61 5.80 2.94
CA VAL A 37 1.65 4.80 3.19
C VAL A 37 2.34 4.35 1.89
N TRP A 38 1.55 4.15 0.83
CA TRP A 38 2.08 3.85 -0.50
C TRP A 38 2.89 5.00 -1.11
N ALA A 39 2.41 6.25 -0.97
CA ALA A 39 3.17 7.41 -1.40
C ALA A 39 4.50 7.54 -0.65
N LEU A 40 4.48 7.36 0.68
CA LEU A 40 5.69 7.38 1.51
C LEU A 40 6.67 6.26 1.13
N PHE A 41 6.18 5.06 0.83
CA PHE A 41 7.01 3.94 0.40
C PHE A 41 7.72 4.23 -0.92
N PHE A 42 6.99 4.69 -1.94
CA PHE A 42 7.61 5.03 -3.22
C PHE A 42 8.63 6.17 -3.11
N ILE A 43 8.34 7.20 -2.31
CA ILE A 43 9.29 8.27 -2.02
C ILE A 43 10.54 7.71 -1.35
N SER A 44 10.38 6.86 -0.33
CA SER A 44 11.50 6.26 0.40
C SER A 44 12.38 5.40 -0.50
N VAL A 45 11.77 4.55 -1.32
CA VAL A 45 12.50 3.72 -2.30
C VAL A 45 13.23 4.60 -3.31
N GLY A 46 12.60 5.67 -3.79
CA GLY A 46 13.23 6.65 -4.69
C GLY A 46 14.44 7.35 -4.06
N CYS A 47 14.31 7.80 -2.81
CA CYS A 47 15.42 8.40 -2.06
C CYS A 47 16.58 7.42 -1.87
N ILE A 48 16.28 6.18 -1.46
CA ILE A 48 17.30 5.13 -1.31
C ILE A 48 17.95 4.83 -2.67
N ASN A 49 17.17 4.79 -3.75
CA ASN A 49 17.69 4.53 -5.09
C ASN A 49 18.71 5.59 -5.55
N ILE A 50 18.38 6.88 -5.35
CA ILE A 50 19.29 7.99 -5.64
C ILE A 50 20.53 7.91 -4.75
N TYR A 51 20.35 7.65 -3.45
CA TYR A 51 21.46 7.52 -2.51
C TYR A 51 22.43 6.40 -2.93
N VAL A 52 21.90 5.24 -3.30
CA VAL A 52 22.69 4.08 -3.75
C VAL A 52 23.41 4.41 -5.06
N MET A 53 22.73 5.07 -6.00
CA MET A 53 23.33 5.48 -7.28
C MET A 53 24.51 6.45 -7.11
N PHE A 54 24.45 7.38 -6.15
CA PHE A 54 25.51 8.37 -5.94
C PHE A 54 26.66 7.89 -5.05
N ASN A 55 26.41 6.94 -4.13
CA ASN A 55 27.41 6.51 -3.15
C ASN A 55 28.07 5.15 -3.46
N TYR A 56 27.49 4.34 -4.36
CA TYR A 56 27.96 2.98 -4.61
C TYR A 56 28.16 2.68 -6.09
N ASP A 57 29.06 1.72 -6.38
CA ASP A 57 29.34 1.23 -7.73
C ASP A 57 28.16 0.44 -8.34
N THR A 58 28.21 0.25 -9.66
CA THR A 58 27.18 -0.44 -10.45
C THR A 58 26.82 -1.83 -9.89
N GLU A 59 27.79 -2.58 -9.37
CA GLU A 59 27.54 -3.90 -8.76
C GLU A 59 26.65 -3.80 -7.51
N ALA A 60 26.91 -2.83 -6.65
CA ALA A 60 26.10 -2.58 -5.46
C ALA A 60 24.71 -2.04 -5.85
N TRP A 61 24.60 -1.23 -6.90
CA TRP A 61 23.31 -0.79 -7.44
C TRP A 61 22.46 -1.96 -7.98
N VAL A 62 23.06 -2.89 -8.74
CA VAL A 62 22.37 -4.10 -9.23
C VAL A 62 21.96 -5.00 -8.08
N ASN A 63 22.84 -5.22 -7.09
CA ASN A 63 22.52 -6.02 -5.90
C ASN A 63 21.40 -5.38 -5.06
N PHE A 64 21.41 -4.05 -4.91
CA PHE A 64 20.32 -3.33 -4.25
C PHE A 64 18.99 -3.51 -5.00
N LYS A 65 18.99 -3.44 -6.33
CA LYS A 65 17.77 -3.66 -7.10
C LYS A 65 17.29 -5.12 -7.05
N THR A 66 18.21 -6.07 -7.01
CA THR A 66 17.92 -7.51 -7.03
C THR A 66 17.48 -8.05 -5.67
N PHE A 67 18.08 -7.58 -4.58
CA PHE A 67 17.80 -8.08 -3.22
C PHE A 67 17.25 -7.00 -2.28
N GLY A 68 17.73 -5.77 -2.39
CA GLY A 68 17.28 -4.66 -1.54
C GLY A 68 15.84 -4.23 -1.81
N VAL A 69 15.45 -4.06 -3.08
CA VAL A 69 14.06 -3.69 -3.45
C VAL A 69 13.06 -4.78 -3.02
N PRO A 70 13.28 -6.08 -3.29
CA PRO A 70 12.40 -7.13 -2.76
C PRO A 70 12.35 -7.19 -1.24
N ALA A 71 13.48 -6.99 -0.54
CA ALA A 71 13.50 -6.93 0.92
C ALA A 71 12.67 -5.75 1.46
N LEU A 72 12.82 -4.56 0.86
CA LEU A 72 12.00 -3.38 1.18
C LEU A 72 10.52 -3.65 0.92
N MET A 73 10.19 -4.35 -0.17
CA MET A 73 8.82 -4.73 -0.49
C MET A 73 8.25 -5.74 0.50
N ALA A 74 9.04 -6.72 0.95
CA ALA A 74 8.62 -7.66 2.00
C ALA A 74 8.34 -6.94 3.32
N VAL A 75 9.21 -6.01 3.73
CA VAL A 75 8.98 -5.16 4.91
C VAL A 75 7.71 -4.32 4.75
N PHE A 76 7.49 -3.74 3.57
CA PHE A 76 6.28 -2.97 3.28
C PHE A 76 5.01 -3.81 3.41
N ILE A 77 5.00 -5.01 2.85
CA ILE A 77 3.86 -5.93 2.97
C ILE A 77 3.62 -6.30 4.44
N LEU A 78 4.68 -6.60 5.20
CA LEU A 78 4.56 -6.89 6.64
C LEU A 78 3.95 -5.70 7.40
N LEU A 79 4.46 -4.48 7.15
CA LEU A 79 3.91 -3.26 7.75
C LEU A 79 2.46 -3.04 7.35
N GLN A 80 2.10 -3.31 6.08
CA GLN A 80 0.74 -3.21 5.59
C GLN A 80 -0.19 -4.22 6.29
N VAL A 81 0.27 -5.47 6.48
CA VAL A 81 -0.50 -6.51 7.19
C VAL A 81 -0.70 -6.13 8.66
N ILE A 82 0.36 -5.68 9.36
CA ILE A 82 0.26 -5.23 10.76
C ILE A 82 -0.67 -4.01 10.86
N PHE A 83 -0.52 -3.06 9.94
CA PHE A 83 -1.39 -1.89 9.87
C PHE A 83 -2.84 -2.32 9.67
N MET A 84 -3.13 -3.19 8.70
CA MET A 84 -4.48 -3.70 8.49
C MET A 84 -5.00 -4.45 9.73
N TYR A 85 -4.18 -5.26 10.39
CA TYR A 85 -4.55 -5.95 11.63
C TYR A 85 -4.95 -4.99 12.76
N ARG A 86 -4.30 -3.83 12.85
CA ARG A 86 -4.65 -2.78 13.82
C ARG A 86 -5.97 -2.06 13.53
N TYR A 87 -6.42 -2.06 12.27
CA TYR A 87 -7.68 -1.44 11.84
C TYR A 87 -8.80 -2.46 11.59
N MET A 88 -8.50 -3.75 11.65
CA MET A 88 -9.52 -4.78 11.77
C MET A 88 -10.06 -4.74 13.20
N PRO A 89 -11.37 -4.50 13.39
CA PRO A 89 -11.95 -4.49 14.73
C PRO A 89 -11.71 -5.84 15.42
N ASP A 90 -11.48 -5.82 16.73
CA ASP A 90 -11.41 -7.01 17.56
C ASP A 90 -12.57 -7.96 17.21
N PRO A 91 -12.35 -9.28 17.05
CA PRO A 91 -13.42 -10.25 16.86
C PRO A 91 -14.31 -10.42 18.10
N GLU A 92 -14.30 -9.49 19.06
CA GLU A 92 -15.03 -9.58 20.33
C GLU A 92 -16.51 -9.14 20.22
N ASN A 93 -17.13 -9.31 19.05
CA ASN A 93 -18.60 -9.25 18.90
C ASN A 93 -19.14 -10.29 17.89
N VAL A 94 -18.56 -11.49 17.89
CA VAL A 94 -19.21 -12.69 17.30
C VAL A 94 -19.74 -13.65 18.37
N SER A 95 -19.77 -13.24 19.64
CA SER A 95 -20.16 -14.13 20.76
C SER A 95 -21.67 -14.19 21.06
N ASP A 96 -22.52 -13.29 20.54
CA ASP A 96 -23.89 -13.17 21.08
C ASP A 96 -25.04 -13.40 20.07
N SER A 97 -24.79 -13.78 18.80
CA SER A 97 -25.88 -13.96 17.82
C SER A 97 -26.10 -15.38 17.29
N GLU A 98 -25.38 -16.40 17.78
CA GLU A 98 -25.56 -17.80 17.36
C GLU A 98 -26.21 -18.69 18.44
N ALA A 99 -26.68 -18.10 19.55
CA ALA A 99 -27.33 -18.84 20.65
C ALA A 99 -28.88 -18.77 20.65
N GLU A 100 -29.51 -18.05 19.70
CA GLU A 100 -30.97 -17.95 19.61
C GLU A 100 -31.46 -17.99 18.14
N GLU A 101 -31.32 -19.13 17.45
CA GLU A 101 -32.28 -19.54 16.40
C GLU A 101 -32.45 -21.06 16.35
#